data_AF-R6VDT3-F1
#
_entry.id   AF-R6VDT3-F1
#
_cell.length_a   1.000
_cell.length_b   1.000
_cell.length_c   1.000
_cell.angle_alpha   90.00
_cell.angle_beta   90.00
_cell.angle_gamma   90.00
#
_symmetry.space_group_name_H-M   'P 1'
#
loop_
_entity.id
_entity.type
_entity.pdbx_description
1 polymer ?
#
loop_
_entity_poly.entity_id
_entity_poly.type
_entity_poly.pdbx_seq_one_letter_code
_entity_poly.pdbx_strand_id
1 'polypeptide(L)'
;MKKIIFAATLAGAALLTSCGGGNGKVQMGSLSEFDSLSYALGANMGFGISYEMKDIPFDYAVVTKAIEEGALNKASQKHDESLEMLRDYFMNKRGARMRAIAEKRAEADSIRLAGGDSTKVEYPAADPEMFESEEEREQISYAFGNDIGYNIVQSGMPIQLVWVKEALQNVIDKNPKMQEDEVNRYLQYYFMVKRPAENAEASKAWLEKIEKKSGVKKTESGLLYKITNEGDTTVRAKDPRDVVKVHYTGRTREGKVFDTSKFANRPKEQQEMLKQQRPDDYDKDEPIEFPLNRVIPGWTEGMQLVGKGGTITLWIPAELAYGARGAGRDIGPNEALEFEVELIDVTPYVEPAPADSTAAAPAVEPAK
;
A
#
# COMPACT_ATOMS: atom_id res chain seq x y z
N MET A 1 -61.68 -15.80 9.38
CA MET A 1 -61.65 -14.36 9.68
C MET A 1 -60.26 -13.82 9.39
N LYS A 2 -60.22 -12.76 8.56
CA LYS A 2 -59.20 -11.72 8.37
C LYS A 2 -57.73 -12.10 8.10
N LYS A 3 -57.38 -11.83 6.82
CA LYS A 3 -56.07 -11.54 6.21
C LYS A 3 -55.30 -10.45 6.96
N ILE A 4 -53.96 -10.53 6.98
CA ILE A 4 -53.07 -9.38 6.68
C ILE A 4 -51.87 -9.89 5.86
N ILE A 5 -51.67 -9.25 4.71
CA ILE A 5 -50.54 -9.31 3.76
C ILE A 5 -49.69 -8.05 4.01
N PHE A 6 -48.47 -8.01 3.46
CA PHE A 6 -47.56 -6.87 3.23
C PHE A 6 -46.51 -6.63 4.35
N ALA A 7 -45.26 -6.29 4.06
CA ALA A 7 -44.54 -6.04 2.81
C ALA A 7 -43.04 -6.20 3.08
N ALA A 8 -42.30 -6.53 2.03
CA ALA A 8 -40.88 -6.24 1.96
C ALA A 8 -40.63 -4.74 2.18
N THR A 9 -39.72 -4.42 3.08
CA THR A 9 -39.01 -3.13 3.06
C THR A 9 -37.52 -3.42 3.08
N LEU A 10 -36.97 -3.48 1.87
CA LEU A 10 -35.64 -2.96 1.57
C LEU A 10 -35.54 -1.55 2.14
N ALA A 11 -35.03 -1.43 3.37
CA ALA A 11 -34.50 -0.17 3.84
C ALA A 11 -33.04 -0.12 3.39
N GLY A 12 -32.83 0.50 2.23
CA GLY A 12 -31.51 0.98 1.86
C GLY A 12 -30.99 1.83 3.01
N ALA A 13 -29.86 1.43 3.59
CA ALA A 13 -29.07 2.32 4.41
C ALA A 13 -28.51 3.39 3.46
N ALA A 14 -29.24 4.50 3.41
CA ALA A 14 -28.83 5.71 2.74
C ALA A 14 -27.44 6.11 3.23
N LEU A 15 -26.56 6.30 2.26
CA LEU A 15 -25.43 7.23 2.25
C LEU A 15 -25.52 8.27 3.37
N LEU A 16 -24.85 8.02 4.50
CA LEU A 16 -24.40 9.11 5.34
C LEU A 16 -23.16 9.70 4.69
N THR A 17 -23.40 10.65 3.80
CA THR A 17 -22.46 11.70 3.46
C THR A 17 -22.10 12.43 4.75
N SER A 18 -21.07 11.94 5.45
CA SER A 18 -20.37 12.72 6.45
C SER A 18 -19.44 13.68 5.71
N CYS A 19 -19.97 14.86 5.39
CA CYS A 19 -19.15 16.03 5.13
C CYS A 19 -18.66 16.54 6.49
N GLY A 20 -17.46 16.12 6.89
CA GLY A 20 -16.75 16.62 8.06
C GLY A 20 -15.25 16.42 7.85
N GLY A 21 -14.53 17.52 7.61
CA GLY A 21 -13.10 17.50 7.31
C GLY A 21 -12.24 17.02 8.47
N GLY A 22 -11.26 16.17 8.16
CA GLY A 22 -10.22 15.73 9.10
C GLY A 22 -9.72 14.31 8.87
N ASN A 23 -8.89 14.08 7.85
CA ASN A 23 -7.74 13.16 7.81
C ASN A 23 -7.74 11.81 8.57
N GLY A 24 -8.82 11.01 8.56
CA GLY A 24 -8.71 9.64 9.10
C GLY A 24 -9.71 8.67 8.50
N LYS A 25 -9.29 7.88 7.50
CA LYS A 25 -10.01 6.64 7.16
C LYS A 25 -9.93 5.61 8.29
N VAL A 26 -8.94 5.77 9.15
CA VAL A 26 -8.80 5.01 10.39
C VAL A 26 -9.50 5.77 11.51
N GLN A 27 -10.39 5.10 12.23
CA GLN A 27 -11.12 5.64 13.37
C GLN A 27 -11.12 4.64 14.53
N MET A 28 -11.44 5.09 15.73
CA MET A 28 -11.58 4.16 16.86
C MET A 28 -12.77 3.22 16.70
N GLY A 29 -13.92 3.73 16.24
CA GLY A 29 -15.14 2.93 16.10
C GLY A 29 -15.86 2.65 17.42
N SER A 30 -16.83 1.74 17.38
CA SER A 30 -17.58 1.28 18.56
C SER A 30 -17.80 -0.23 18.53
N LEU A 31 -17.69 -0.89 19.70
CA LEU A 31 -18.06 -2.31 19.84
C LEU A 31 -19.57 -2.57 19.68
N SER A 32 -20.41 -1.53 19.74
CA SER A 32 -21.85 -1.67 19.50
C SER A 32 -22.21 -1.84 18.03
N GLU A 33 -21.32 -1.47 17.12
CA GLU A 33 -21.55 -1.46 15.67
C GLU A 33 -20.51 -2.35 15.00
N PHE A 34 -20.85 -3.62 14.81
CA PHE A 34 -19.92 -4.61 14.26
C PHE A 34 -19.42 -4.21 12.87
N ASP A 35 -18.11 -4.03 12.73
CA ASP A 35 -17.44 -3.73 11.48
C ASP A 35 -16.72 -4.98 10.95
N SER A 36 -17.38 -5.70 10.04
CA SER A 36 -16.87 -6.98 9.53
C SER A 36 -15.54 -6.84 8.79
N LEU A 37 -15.28 -5.71 8.13
CA LEU A 37 -14.01 -5.49 7.43
C LEU A 37 -12.86 -5.38 8.43
N SER A 38 -13.01 -4.49 9.41
CA SER A 38 -12.00 -4.27 10.44
C SER A 38 -11.77 -5.53 11.27
N TYR A 39 -12.85 -6.24 11.62
CA TYR A 39 -12.74 -7.51 12.33
C TYR A 39 -12.02 -8.57 11.49
N ALA A 40 -12.43 -8.77 10.23
CA ALA A 40 -11.79 -9.76 9.36
C ALA A 40 -10.30 -9.47 9.12
N LEU A 41 -9.92 -8.20 8.97
CA LEU A 41 -8.51 -7.79 8.86
C LEU A 41 -7.73 -8.12 10.12
N GLY A 42 -8.25 -7.78 11.30
CA GLY A 42 -7.62 -8.10 12.58
C GLY A 42 -7.51 -9.61 12.82
N ALA A 43 -8.55 -10.37 12.46
CA ALA A 43 -8.57 -11.81 12.60
C ALA A 43 -7.57 -12.48 11.63
N ASN A 44 -7.48 -12.01 10.38
CA ASN A 44 -6.51 -12.51 9.41
C ASN A 44 -5.06 -12.33 9.90
N MET A 45 -4.75 -11.15 10.46
CA MET A 45 -3.45 -10.92 11.11
C MET A 45 -3.24 -11.86 12.31
N GLY A 46 -4.24 -12.01 13.17
CA GLY A 46 -4.17 -12.92 14.32
C GLY A 46 -3.89 -14.37 13.93
N PHE A 47 -4.57 -14.88 12.90
CA PHE A 47 -4.34 -16.23 12.38
C PHE A 47 -2.92 -16.36 11.82
N GLY A 48 -2.46 -15.39 11.00
CA GLY A 48 -1.09 -15.36 10.49
C GLY A 48 -0.03 -15.40 11.61
N ILE A 49 -0.17 -14.55 12.63
CA ILE A 49 0.72 -14.53 13.80
C ILE A 49 0.69 -15.89 14.52
N SER A 50 -0.49 -16.48 14.72
CA SER A 50 -0.63 -17.78 15.39
C SER A 50 0.04 -18.94 14.65
N TYR A 51 0.27 -18.83 13.35
CA TYR A 51 0.95 -19.85 12.55
C TYR A 51 2.44 -19.58 12.38
N GLU A 52 2.79 -18.36 11.99
CA GLU A 52 4.14 -17.98 11.57
C GLU A 52 5.04 -17.51 12.73
N MET A 53 4.42 -17.10 13.85
CA MET A 53 5.11 -16.53 15.01
C MET A 53 4.72 -17.22 16.33
N LYS A 54 4.24 -18.47 16.25
CA LYS A 54 3.82 -19.27 17.41
C LYS A 54 4.92 -19.51 18.46
N ASP A 55 6.18 -19.36 18.06
CA ASP A 55 7.36 -19.48 18.90
C ASP A 55 7.67 -18.20 19.68
N ILE A 56 7.10 -17.06 19.29
CA ILE A 56 7.41 -15.76 19.90
C ILE A 56 6.33 -15.42 20.93
N PRO A 57 6.66 -15.38 22.23
CA PRO A 57 5.71 -14.97 23.27
C PRO A 57 5.59 -13.45 23.33
N PHE A 58 4.94 -12.84 22.33
CA PHE A 58 4.65 -11.40 22.36
C PHE A 58 3.81 -11.01 23.57
N ASP A 59 4.02 -9.79 24.06
CA ASP A 59 3.08 -9.14 24.97
C ASP A 59 1.94 -8.49 24.17
N TYR A 60 0.82 -9.21 24.03
CA TYR A 60 -0.29 -8.76 23.19
C TYR A 60 -1.01 -7.50 23.72
N ALA A 61 -0.94 -7.21 25.02
CA ALA A 61 -1.45 -5.94 25.54
C ALA A 61 -0.59 -4.77 25.03
N VAL A 62 0.73 -4.97 24.98
CA VAL A 62 1.66 -3.99 24.40
C VAL A 62 1.49 -3.89 22.88
N VAL A 63 1.36 -5.03 22.17
CA VAL A 63 1.12 -5.04 20.71
C VAL A 63 -0.15 -4.25 20.36
N THR A 64 -1.28 -4.54 21.02
CA THR A 64 -2.56 -3.88 20.73
C THR A 64 -2.55 -2.40 21.08
N LYS A 65 -1.86 -2.00 22.15
CA LYS A 65 -1.60 -0.60 22.48
C LYS A 65 -0.78 0.09 21.39
N ALA A 66 0.31 -0.52 20.95
CA ALA A 66 1.19 0.04 19.93
C ALA A 66 0.52 0.13 18.55
N ILE A 67 -0.36 -0.82 18.19
CA ILE A 67 -1.22 -0.74 17.00
C ILE A 67 -2.07 0.53 17.04
N GLU A 68 -2.73 0.80 18.17
CA GLU A 68 -3.56 2.00 18.32
C GLU A 68 -2.71 3.28 18.25
N GLU A 69 -1.62 3.33 18.99
CA GLU A 69 -0.76 4.52 19.03
C GLU A 69 -0.14 4.80 17.65
N GLY A 70 0.39 3.78 16.98
CA GLY A 70 0.91 3.90 15.61
C GLY A 70 -0.17 4.36 14.64
N ALA A 71 -1.36 3.77 14.73
CA ALA A 71 -2.45 4.10 13.82
C ALA A 71 -3.08 5.48 14.06
N LEU A 72 -2.93 6.03 15.26
CA LEU A 72 -3.39 7.37 15.62
C LEU A 72 -2.28 8.42 15.51
N ASN A 73 -1.10 8.07 15.00
CA ASN A 73 0.09 8.92 14.95
C ASN A 73 0.44 9.51 16.34
N LYS A 74 0.34 8.65 17.37
CA LYS A 74 0.65 8.92 18.78
C LYS A 74 1.75 8.00 19.31
N ALA A 75 2.36 7.18 18.46
CA ALA A 75 3.45 6.30 18.86
C ALA A 75 4.60 7.10 19.49
N SER A 76 5.10 6.60 20.62
CA SER A 76 6.26 7.19 21.30
C SER A 76 7.57 6.88 20.58
N GLN A 77 7.62 5.77 19.85
CA GLN A 77 8.77 5.32 19.07
C GLN A 77 8.56 5.65 17.59
N LYS A 78 9.62 6.08 16.90
CA LYS A 78 9.53 6.29 15.45
C LYS A 78 9.34 4.96 14.73
N HIS A 79 8.67 5.01 13.58
CA HIS A 79 8.45 3.80 12.79
C HIS A 79 9.78 3.16 12.34
N ASP A 80 10.73 3.97 11.88
CA ASP A 80 12.03 3.52 11.40
C ASP A 80 12.84 2.78 12.50
N GLU A 81 12.83 3.31 13.73
CA GLU A 81 13.44 2.65 14.90
C GLU A 81 12.78 1.29 15.16
N SER A 82 11.46 1.21 14.98
CA SER A 82 10.71 -0.05 15.11
C SER A 82 11.15 -1.07 14.06
N LEU A 83 11.32 -0.65 12.80
CA LEU A 83 11.79 -1.51 11.72
C LEU A 83 13.21 -2.03 11.97
N GLU A 84 14.10 -1.20 12.49
CA GLU A 84 15.48 -1.61 12.82
C GLU A 84 15.49 -2.67 13.93
N MET A 85 14.71 -2.47 15.00
CA MET A 85 14.59 -3.43 16.10
C MET A 85 14.02 -4.77 15.64
N LEU A 86 12.95 -4.74 14.84
CA LEU A 86 12.34 -5.95 14.28
C LEU A 86 13.31 -6.67 13.36
N ARG A 87 14.01 -5.93 12.47
CA ARG A 87 15.00 -6.50 11.57
C ARG A 87 16.10 -7.23 12.33
N ASP A 88 16.69 -6.61 13.35
CA ASP A 88 17.72 -7.25 14.17
C ASP A 88 17.18 -8.51 14.86
N TYR A 89 16.00 -8.40 15.49
CA TYR A 89 15.39 -9.53 16.18
C TYR A 89 15.16 -10.73 15.24
N PHE A 90 14.48 -10.51 14.11
CA PHE A 90 14.14 -11.60 13.20
C PHE A 90 15.36 -12.16 12.45
N MET A 91 16.32 -11.31 12.06
CA MET A 91 17.46 -11.75 11.25
C MET A 91 18.59 -12.34 12.08
N ASN A 92 18.85 -11.79 13.27
CA ASN A 92 20.03 -12.13 14.06
C ASN A 92 19.69 -12.90 15.33
N LYS A 93 18.60 -12.57 16.02
CA LYS A 93 18.31 -13.10 17.37
C LYS A 93 17.40 -14.33 17.38
N ARG A 94 16.25 -14.29 16.70
CA ARG A 94 15.20 -15.33 16.74
C ARG A 94 15.77 -16.72 16.46
N GLY A 95 16.50 -16.87 15.36
CA GLY A 95 17.09 -18.17 14.96
C GLY A 95 18.18 -18.66 15.92
N ALA A 96 18.98 -17.76 16.48
CA ALA A 96 20.01 -18.13 17.46
C ALA A 96 19.39 -18.58 18.78
N ARG A 97 18.36 -17.87 19.28
CA ARG A 97 17.65 -18.21 20.51
C ARG A 97 16.90 -19.52 20.39
N MET A 98 16.23 -19.76 19.26
CA MET A 98 15.57 -21.05 18.99
C MET A 98 16.55 -22.23 19.05
N ARG A 99 17.77 -22.07 18.52
CA ARG A 99 18.82 -23.12 18.62
C ARG A 99 19.27 -23.33 20.06
N ALA A 100 19.55 -22.25 20.79
CA ALA A 100 19.97 -22.34 22.19
C ALA A 100 18.91 -23.01 23.08
N ILE A 101 17.62 -22.68 22.88
CA ILE A 101 16.50 -23.32 23.57
C ILE A 101 16.42 -24.80 23.22
N ALA A 102 16.55 -25.15 21.94
CA ALA A 102 16.53 -26.55 21.50
C ALA A 102 17.69 -27.37 22.10
N GLU A 103 18.89 -26.80 22.16
CA GLU A 103 20.07 -27.42 22.78
C GLU A 103 19.86 -27.64 24.28
N LYS A 104 19.38 -26.63 25.02
CA LYS A 104 19.04 -26.76 26.44
C LYS A 104 17.99 -27.84 26.70
N ARG A 105 16.95 -27.90 25.87
CA ARG A 105 15.89 -28.91 25.97
C ARG A 105 16.44 -30.31 25.69
N ALA A 106 17.27 -30.47 24.67
CA ALA A 106 17.90 -31.75 24.33
C ALA A 106 18.85 -32.23 25.45
N GLU A 107 19.61 -31.33 26.06
CA GLU A 107 20.46 -31.65 27.21
C GLU A 107 19.63 -32.08 28.42
N ALA A 108 18.57 -31.33 28.75
CA ALA A 108 17.66 -31.67 29.84
C ALA A 108 16.99 -33.06 29.63
N ASP A 109 16.55 -33.34 28.41
CA ASP A 109 15.99 -34.65 28.04
C ASP A 109 17.03 -35.77 28.14
N SER A 110 18.28 -35.53 27.71
CA SER A 110 19.36 -36.49 27.83
C SER A 110 19.68 -36.82 29.29
N ILE A 111 19.72 -35.82 30.17
CA ILE A 111 19.96 -35.99 31.61
C ILE A 111 18.82 -36.80 32.24
N ARG A 112 17.56 -36.46 31.92
CA ARG A 112 16.37 -37.15 32.42
C ARG A 112 16.38 -38.64 32.03
N LEU A 113 16.64 -38.94 30.76
CA LEU A 113 16.72 -40.31 30.26
C LEU A 113 17.86 -41.10 30.91
N ALA A 114 19.03 -40.48 31.09
CA ALA A 114 20.16 -41.10 31.80
C ALA A 114 19.84 -41.41 33.28
N GLY A 115 18.96 -40.61 33.89
CA GLY A 115 18.42 -40.84 35.24
C GLY A 115 17.35 -41.94 35.34
N GLY A 116 16.99 -42.59 34.24
CA GLY A 116 15.99 -43.65 34.19
C GLY A 116 14.54 -43.17 34.11
N ASP A 117 14.31 -41.86 34.04
CA ASP A 117 12.97 -41.31 33.79
C ASP A 117 12.70 -41.29 32.29
N SER A 118 11.75 -42.11 31.84
CA SER A 118 11.35 -42.22 30.43
C SER A 118 10.12 -41.38 30.05
N THR A 119 9.64 -40.50 30.93
CA THR A 119 8.47 -39.66 30.63
C THR A 119 8.73 -38.69 29.47
N LYS A 120 7.78 -38.55 28.55
CA LYS A 120 7.90 -37.60 27.45
C LYS A 120 7.52 -36.20 27.95
N VAL A 121 8.46 -35.27 27.89
CA VAL A 121 8.20 -33.86 28.18
C VAL A 121 7.70 -33.17 26.91
N GLU A 122 6.56 -32.47 27.02
CA GLU A 122 6.08 -31.59 25.96
C GLU A 122 6.47 -30.16 26.27
N TYR A 123 7.27 -29.57 25.39
CA TYR A 123 7.69 -28.18 25.53
C TYR A 123 6.72 -27.24 24.82
N PRO A 124 6.43 -26.07 25.38
CA PRO A 124 5.60 -25.08 24.72
C PRO A 124 6.28 -24.58 23.44
N ALA A 125 5.46 -24.24 22.45
CA ALA A 125 5.93 -23.65 21.20
C ALA A 125 6.58 -22.28 21.49
N ALA A 126 5.92 -21.45 22.30
CA ALA A 126 6.44 -20.17 22.75
C ALA A 126 7.24 -20.34 24.05
N ASP A 127 8.50 -19.92 24.04
CA ASP A 127 9.40 -19.98 25.19
C ASP A 127 9.80 -18.57 25.64
N PRO A 128 9.68 -18.20 26.93
CA PRO A 128 10.13 -16.90 27.43
C PRO A 128 11.59 -16.57 27.09
N GLU A 129 12.47 -17.58 26.97
CA GLU A 129 13.88 -17.39 26.58
C GLU A 129 14.07 -16.91 25.13
N MET A 130 12.99 -16.75 24.37
CA MET A 130 13.00 -16.04 23.10
C MET A 130 13.33 -14.54 23.25
N PHE A 131 13.34 -14.04 24.49
CA PHE A 131 13.79 -12.71 24.87
C PHE A 131 14.87 -12.77 25.96
N GLU A 132 15.84 -11.86 25.90
CA GLU A 132 16.89 -11.73 26.92
C GLU A 132 16.33 -11.21 28.25
N SER A 133 15.26 -10.40 28.17
CA SER A 133 14.57 -9.83 29.33
C SER A 133 13.12 -9.52 29.00
N GLU A 134 12.32 -9.30 30.04
CA GLU A 134 10.96 -8.78 29.91
C GLU A 134 10.92 -7.40 29.24
N GLU A 135 11.95 -6.58 29.47
CA GLU A 135 12.09 -5.28 28.80
C GLU A 135 12.30 -5.44 27.28
N GLU A 136 13.14 -6.39 26.85
CA GLU A 136 13.30 -6.67 25.42
C GLU A 136 12.00 -7.21 24.81
N ARG A 137 11.29 -8.08 25.54
CA ARG A 137 9.97 -8.58 25.10
C ARG A 137 8.99 -7.44 24.88
N GLU A 138 8.88 -6.52 25.83
CA GLU A 138 8.00 -5.34 25.72
C GLU A 138 8.40 -4.46 24.52
N GLN A 139 9.69 -4.16 24.38
CA GLN A 139 10.23 -3.35 23.28
C GLN A 139 9.96 -3.95 21.90
N ILE A 140 10.21 -5.25 21.71
CA ILE A 140 9.95 -5.94 20.45
C ILE A 140 8.44 -6.06 20.19
N SER A 141 7.63 -6.29 21.22
CA SER A 141 6.16 -6.30 21.12
C SER A 141 5.61 -4.93 20.71
N TYR A 142 6.15 -3.85 21.29
CA TYR A 142 5.77 -2.49 20.92
C TYR A 142 6.17 -2.18 19.48
N ALA A 143 7.42 -2.46 19.10
CA ALA A 143 7.90 -2.25 17.73
C ALA A 143 7.03 -3.00 16.71
N PHE A 144 6.64 -4.24 17.00
CA PHE A 144 5.77 -5.05 16.16
C PHE A 144 4.38 -4.44 16.01
N GLY A 145 3.75 -4.03 17.11
CA GLY A 145 2.44 -3.36 17.05
C GLY A 145 2.50 -2.00 16.35
N ASN A 146 3.58 -1.23 16.54
CA ASN A 146 3.78 0.06 15.88
C ASN A 146 3.90 -0.10 14.35
N ASP A 147 4.63 -1.11 13.87
CA ASP A 147 4.71 -1.46 12.45
C ASP A 147 3.32 -1.78 11.86
N ILE A 148 2.53 -2.60 12.55
CA ILE A 148 1.15 -2.91 12.13
C ILE A 148 0.30 -1.63 12.10
N GLY A 149 0.34 -0.80 13.15
CA GLY A 149 -0.41 0.45 13.25
C GLY A 149 -0.06 1.43 12.13
N TYR A 150 1.23 1.57 11.82
CA TYR A 150 1.72 2.38 10.71
C TYR A 150 1.17 1.88 9.36
N ASN A 151 1.26 0.57 9.10
CA ASN A 151 0.76 -0.02 7.85
C ASN A 151 -0.77 0.11 7.70
N ILE A 152 -1.53 0.03 8.79
CA ILE A 152 -2.97 0.29 8.80
C ILE A 152 -3.29 1.69 8.28
N VAL A 153 -2.57 2.72 8.75
CA VAL A 153 -2.76 4.11 8.28
C VAL A 153 -2.39 4.24 6.82
N GLN A 154 -1.24 3.68 6.42
CA GLN A 154 -0.74 3.78 5.04
C GLN A 154 -1.65 3.07 4.04
N SER A 155 -2.40 2.05 4.47
CA SER A 155 -3.35 1.31 3.63
C SER A 155 -4.46 2.19 3.06
N GLY A 156 -4.81 3.29 3.75
CA GLY A 156 -5.93 4.14 3.37
C GLY A 156 -7.26 3.38 3.29
N MET A 157 -7.45 2.36 4.12
CA MET A 157 -8.72 1.62 4.23
C MET A 157 -9.61 2.21 5.33
N PRO A 158 -10.95 2.14 5.18
CA PRO A 158 -11.89 2.61 6.19
C PRO A 158 -11.94 1.61 7.36
N ILE A 159 -11.04 1.77 8.33
CA ILE A 159 -10.81 0.80 9.41
C ILE A 159 -11.26 1.37 10.75
N GLN A 160 -11.90 0.53 11.57
CA GLN A 160 -12.20 0.75 12.97
C GLN A 160 -11.22 -0.02 13.87
N LEU A 161 -10.31 0.70 14.52
CA LEU A 161 -9.23 0.11 15.33
C LEU A 161 -9.74 -0.76 16.47
N VAL A 162 -10.89 -0.43 17.07
CA VAL A 162 -11.48 -1.25 18.13
C VAL A 162 -11.73 -2.67 17.66
N TRP A 163 -12.21 -2.85 16.43
CA TRP A 163 -12.51 -4.17 15.86
C TRP A 163 -11.27 -4.92 15.41
N VAL A 164 -10.25 -4.22 14.92
CA VAL A 164 -8.95 -4.84 14.58
C VAL A 164 -8.31 -5.45 15.83
N LYS A 165 -8.23 -4.68 16.92
CA LYS A 165 -7.63 -5.13 18.18
C LYS A 165 -8.43 -6.24 18.84
N GLU A 166 -9.75 -6.09 18.88
CA GLU A 166 -10.68 -7.11 19.38
C GLU A 166 -10.51 -8.43 18.61
N ALA A 167 -10.41 -8.37 17.28
CA ALA A 167 -10.23 -9.57 16.47
C ALA A 167 -8.88 -10.24 16.72
N LEU A 168 -7.80 -9.47 16.79
CA LEU A 168 -6.47 -9.97 17.12
C LEU A 168 -6.50 -10.70 18.48
N GLN A 169 -7.01 -10.04 19.52
CA GLN A 169 -7.12 -10.62 20.85
C GLN A 169 -7.97 -11.90 20.86
N ASN A 170 -9.14 -11.88 20.20
CA ASN A 170 -10.03 -13.03 20.13
C ASN A 170 -9.39 -14.24 19.44
N VAL A 171 -8.55 -14.04 18.41
CA VAL A 171 -7.82 -15.14 17.77
C VAL A 171 -6.74 -15.70 18.71
N ILE A 172 -5.98 -14.83 19.39
CA ILE A 172 -4.96 -15.25 20.37
C ILE A 172 -5.58 -16.04 21.51
N ASP A 173 -6.74 -15.61 22.00
CA ASP A 173 -7.52 -16.29 23.05
C ASP A 173 -8.27 -17.53 22.53
N LYS A 174 -8.08 -17.91 21.26
CA LYS A 174 -8.71 -19.05 20.60
C LYS A 174 -10.24 -19.01 20.63
N ASN A 175 -10.81 -17.80 20.63
CA ASN A 175 -12.24 -17.54 20.62
C ASN A 175 -12.64 -16.50 19.53
N PRO A 176 -12.28 -16.72 18.26
CA PRO A 176 -12.58 -15.77 17.20
C PRO A 176 -14.09 -15.72 16.88
N LYS A 177 -14.61 -14.51 16.59
CA LYS A 177 -16.00 -14.29 16.14
C LYS A 177 -16.21 -14.66 14.67
N MET A 178 -15.14 -14.68 13.87
CA MET A 178 -15.13 -15.17 12.48
C MET A 178 -14.03 -16.23 12.36
N GLN A 179 -14.38 -17.40 11.83
CA GLN A 179 -13.40 -18.46 11.60
C GLN A 179 -12.49 -18.14 10.41
N GLU A 180 -11.33 -18.78 10.32
CA GLU A 180 -10.33 -18.46 9.31
C GLU A 180 -10.87 -18.57 7.87
N ASP A 181 -11.67 -19.59 7.57
CA ASP A 181 -12.28 -19.80 6.25
C ASP A 181 -13.31 -18.70 5.91
N GLU A 182 -14.05 -18.23 6.91
CA GLU A 182 -14.98 -17.11 6.81
C GLU A 182 -14.24 -15.80 6.56
N VAL A 183 -13.17 -15.54 7.33
CA VAL A 183 -12.29 -14.38 7.16
C VAL A 183 -11.71 -14.34 5.75
N ASN A 184 -11.13 -15.45 5.28
CA ASN A 184 -10.52 -15.55 3.96
C ASN A 184 -11.54 -15.31 2.84
N ARG A 185 -12.74 -15.89 2.95
CA ARG A 185 -13.83 -15.68 1.98
C ARG A 185 -14.32 -14.24 1.99
N TYR A 186 -14.47 -13.64 3.17
CA TYR A 186 -14.89 -12.26 3.32
C TYR A 186 -13.89 -11.31 2.68
N LEU A 187 -12.60 -11.45 3.01
CA LEU A 187 -11.54 -10.57 2.48
C LEU A 187 -11.36 -10.76 0.97
N GLN A 188 -11.47 -12.00 0.47
CA GLN A 188 -11.47 -12.25 -0.97
C GLN A 188 -12.62 -11.52 -1.67
N TYR A 189 -13.85 -11.65 -1.17
CA TYR A 189 -14.99 -10.92 -1.69
C TYR A 189 -14.79 -9.40 -1.61
N TYR A 190 -14.30 -8.91 -0.47
CA TYR A 190 -14.06 -7.49 -0.25
C TYR A 190 -13.09 -6.92 -1.29
N PHE A 191 -11.90 -7.52 -1.43
CA PHE A 191 -10.86 -6.99 -2.32
C PHE A 191 -11.12 -7.27 -3.80
N MET A 192 -11.80 -8.37 -4.16
CA MET A 192 -12.05 -8.71 -5.56
C MET A 192 -13.35 -8.14 -6.12
N VAL A 193 -14.33 -7.83 -5.27
CA VAL A 193 -15.67 -7.42 -5.71
C VAL A 193 -16.07 -6.08 -5.11
N LYS A 194 -16.11 -5.99 -3.77
CA LYS A 194 -16.67 -4.80 -3.10
C LYS A 194 -15.81 -3.56 -3.33
N ARG A 195 -14.52 -3.62 -3.02
CA ARG A 195 -13.58 -2.50 -3.14
C ARG A 195 -13.42 -2.00 -4.60
N PRO A 196 -13.26 -2.86 -5.62
CA PRO A 196 -13.22 -2.41 -7.02
C PRO A 196 -14.51 -1.70 -7.46
N ALA A 197 -15.68 -2.14 -6.98
CA ALA A 197 -16.96 -1.50 -7.29
C ALA A 197 -17.09 -0.15 -6.58
N GLU A 198 -16.78 -0.07 -5.29
CA GLU A 198 -16.75 1.17 -4.51
C GLU A 198 -15.80 2.20 -5.12
N ASN A 199 -14.61 1.77 -5.54
CA ASN A 199 -13.65 2.64 -6.21
C ASN A 199 -14.12 3.10 -7.59
N ALA A 200 -14.74 2.22 -8.39
CA ALA A 200 -15.27 2.62 -9.69
C ALA A 200 -16.37 3.68 -9.56
N GLU A 201 -17.29 3.49 -8.60
CA GLU A 201 -18.35 4.46 -8.30
C GLU A 201 -17.77 5.79 -7.80
N ALA A 202 -16.84 5.74 -6.83
CA ALA A 202 -16.20 6.93 -6.29
C ALA A 202 -15.39 7.69 -7.35
N SER A 203 -14.66 6.98 -8.22
CA SER A 203 -13.90 7.55 -9.33
C SER A 203 -14.81 8.23 -10.34
N LYS A 204 -15.92 7.57 -10.73
CA LYS A 204 -16.92 8.17 -11.62
C LYS A 204 -17.51 9.45 -11.04
N ALA A 205 -17.96 9.41 -9.78
CA ALA A 205 -18.54 10.57 -9.12
C ALA A 205 -17.53 11.72 -8.96
N TRP A 206 -16.26 11.41 -8.75
CA TRP A 206 -15.19 12.41 -8.66
C TRP A 206 -14.90 13.06 -10.03
N LEU A 207 -14.80 12.27 -11.10
CA LEU A 207 -14.61 12.77 -12.47
C LEU A 207 -15.80 13.63 -12.93
N GLU A 208 -17.05 13.23 -12.65
CA GLU A 208 -18.25 14.02 -12.98
C GLU A 208 -18.27 15.39 -12.29
N LYS A 209 -17.70 15.49 -11.07
CA LYS A 209 -17.54 16.77 -10.36
C LYS A 209 -16.43 17.62 -10.99
N ILE A 210 -15.33 17.00 -11.42
CA ILE A 210 -14.22 17.68 -12.09
C ILE A 210 -14.65 18.21 -13.46
N GLU A 211 -15.38 17.43 -14.24
CA GLU A 211 -15.87 17.79 -15.58
C GLU A 211 -16.68 19.10 -15.56
N LYS A 212 -17.36 19.38 -14.45
CA LYS A 212 -18.14 20.62 -14.24
C LYS A 212 -17.30 21.83 -13.84
N LYS A 213 -16.01 21.68 -13.54
CA LYS A 213 -15.13 22.78 -13.14
C LYS A 213 -14.76 23.64 -14.35
N SER A 214 -14.65 24.95 -14.12
CA SER A 214 -14.29 25.91 -15.17
C SER A 214 -12.90 25.64 -15.76
N GLY A 215 -12.84 25.61 -17.10
CA GLY A 215 -11.63 25.36 -17.89
C GLY A 215 -11.28 23.89 -18.08
N VAL A 216 -12.07 22.96 -17.51
CA VAL A 216 -11.90 21.52 -17.78
C VAL A 216 -12.53 21.17 -19.12
N LYS A 217 -11.78 20.42 -19.92
CA LYS A 217 -12.21 19.85 -21.20
C LYS A 217 -12.19 18.32 -21.10
N LYS A 218 -12.95 17.66 -21.98
CA LYS A 218 -13.08 16.21 -22.05
C LYS A 218 -12.81 15.75 -23.47
N THR A 219 -12.02 14.71 -23.62
CA THR A 219 -11.75 14.07 -24.92
C THR A 219 -12.73 12.92 -25.17
N GLU A 220 -12.71 12.36 -26.38
CA GLU A 220 -13.58 11.23 -26.75
C GLU A 220 -13.31 9.96 -25.93
N SER A 221 -12.06 9.75 -25.49
CA SER A 221 -11.67 8.63 -24.62
C SER A 221 -12.17 8.78 -23.18
N GLY A 222 -12.65 9.98 -22.81
CA GLY A 222 -13.08 10.32 -21.47
C GLY A 222 -11.99 10.94 -20.59
N LEU A 223 -10.79 11.17 -21.12
CA LEU A 223 -9.75 11.95 -20.43
C LEU A 223 -10.27 13.36 -20.16
N LEU A 224 -10.23 13.79 -18.90
CA LEU A 224 -10.47 15.17 -18.53
C LEU A 224 -9.14 15.90 -18.40
N TYR A 225 -9.08 17.14 -18.83
CA TYR A 225 -7.86 17.92 -18.74
C TYR A 225 -8.12 19.41 -18.61
N LYS A 226 -7.12 20.12 -18.08
CA LYS A 226 -7.09 21.58 -18.03
C LYS A 226 -5.67 22.05 -18.31
N ILE A 227 -5.52 22.86 -19.35
CA ILE A 227 -4.25 23.52 -19.66
C ILE A 227 -4.20 24.83 -18.86
N THR A 228 -3.17 24.99 -18.04
CA THR A 228 -2.91 26.23 -17.29
C THR A 228 -1.91 27.13 -18.01
N ASN A 229 -1.00 26.52 -18.78
CA ASN A 229 -0.10 27.20 -19.71
C ASN A 229 0.00 26.36 -20.99
N GLU A 230 -0.32 26.94 -22.14
CA GLU A 230 -0.30 26.22 -23.44
C GLU A 230 1.12 25.86 -23.89
N GLY A 231 2.13 26.64 -23.48
CA GLY A 231 3.50 26.50 -23.98
C GLY A 231 3.63 26.84 -25.47
N ASP A 232 4.76 26.46 -26.06
CA ASP A 232 4.99 26.54 -27.51
C ASP A 232 4.25 25.40 -28.22
N THR A 233 3.08 25.73 -28.75
CA THR A 233 2.22 24.77 -29.47
C THR A 233 2.80 24.30 -30.81
N THR A 234 3.87 24.93 -31.32
CA THR A 234 4.57 24.45 -32.52
C THR A 234 5.44 23.23 -32.22
N VAL A 235 5.87 23.08 -30.97
CA VAL A 235 6.65 21.95 -30.46
C VAL A 235 5.77 21.12 -29.52
N ARG A 236 5.04 20.17 -30.10
CA ARG A 236 4.13 19.23 -29.41
C ARG A 236 4.48 17.80 -29.79
N ALA A 237 4.23 16.87 -28.87
CA ALA A 237 4.25 15.45 -29.20
C ALA A 237 3.14 15.16 -30.21
N LYS A 238 3.46 14.35 -31.23
CA LYS A 238 2.55 13.97 -32.32
C LYS A 238 2.54 12.47 -32.57
N ASP A 239 3.62 11.78 -32.20
CA ASP A 239 3.73 10.33 -32.31
C ASP A 239 3.74 9.72 -30.90
N PRO A 240 2.99 8.64 -30.65
CA PRO A 240 3.09 7.89 -29.38
C PRO A 240 4.51 7.40 -29.07
N ARG A 241 5.43 7.36 -30.02
CA ARG A 241 6.84 6.98 -29.79
C ARG A 241 7.73 8.16 -29.41
N ASP A 242 7.24 9.39 -29.49
CA ASP A 242 7.97 10.58 -29.05
C ASP A 242 8.36 10.44 -27.57
N VAL A 243 9.49 11.05 -27.20
CA VAL A 243 9.95 11.12 -25.80
C VAL A 243 9.63 12.50 -25.26
N VAL A 244 8.96 12.56 -24.12
CA VAL A 244 8.71 13.81 -23.40
C VAL A 244 9.60 13.91 -22.18
N LYS A 245 10.10 15.12 -21.91
CA LYS A 245 10.81 15.45 -20.68
C LYS A 245 9.89 16.29 -19.80
N VAL A 246 9.63 15.85 -18.57
CA VAL A 246 8.58 16.44 -17.73
C VAL A 246 9.00 16.60 -16.27
N HIS A 247 8.39 17.56 -15.59
CA HIS A 247 8.10 17.40 -14.18
C HIS A 247 6.64 16.99 -13.99
N TYR A 248 6.36 16.17 -12.97
CA TYR A 248 5.00 15.77 -12.68
C TYR A 248 4.75 15.47 -11.21
N THR A 249 3.47 15.46 -10.85
CA THR A 249 2.99 14.88 -9.60
C THR A 249 1.69 14.13 -9.85
N GLY A 250 1.71 12.84 -9.57
CA GLY A 250 0.56 11.94 -9.62
C GLY A 250 -0.12 11.84 -8.26
N ARG A 251 -1.45 12.02 -8.24
CA ARG A 251 -2.28 11.94 -7.04
C ARG A 251 -3.47 11.02 -7.26
N THR A 252 -3.85 10.28 -6.23
CA THR A 252 -5.12 9.56 -6.21
C THR A 252 -6.29 10.55 -6.18
N ARG A 253 -7.52 10.07 -6.40
CA ARG A 253 -8.74 10.89 -6.27
C ARG A 253 -8.92 11.55 -4.90
N GLU A 254 -8.23 11.03 -3.88
CA GLU A 254 -8.24 11.54 -2.50
C GLU A 254 -7.08 12.51 -2.22
N GLY A 255 -6.25 12.81 -3.21
CA GLY A 255 -5.14 13.76 -3.10
C GLY A 255 -3.83 13.15 -2.56
N LYS A 256 -3.80 11.84 -2.26
CA LYS A 256 -2.56 11.15 -1.86
C LYS A 256 -1.59 11.16 -3.05
N VAL A 257 -0.42 11.76 -2.86
CA VAL A 257 0.68 11.68 -3.83
C VAL A 257 1.23 10.25 -3.82
N PHE A 258 1.19 9.58 -4.97
CA PHE A 258 1.75 8.23 -5.13
C PHE A 258 3.07 8.26 -5.91
N ASP A 259 3.28 9.28 -6.74
CA ASP A 259 4.51 9.46 -7.50
C ASP A 259 4.72 10.93 -7.86
N THR A 260 5.98 11.37 -7.89
CA THR A 260 6.33 12.75 -8.20
C THR A 260 7.81 12.87 -8.57
N SER A 261 8.10 13.75 -9.53
CA SER A 261 9.46 14.22 -9.79
C SER A 261 9.87 15.37 -8.89
N LYS A 262 8.93 16.01 -8.18
CA LYS A 262 9.18 17.22 -7.36
C LYS A 262 9.38 16.84 -5.89
N PHE A 263 10.54 17.15 -5.34
CA PHE A 263 10.92 16.84 -3.96
C PHE A 263 9.90 17.36 -2.94
N ALA A 264 9.46 18.62 -3.10
CA ALA A 264 8.51 19.27 -2.20
C ALA A 264 7.15 18.54 -2.11
N ASN A 265 6.78 17.78 -3.14
CA ASN A 265 5.52 17.04 -3.20
C ASN A 265 5.64 15.61 -2.65
N ARG A 266 6.84 15.13 -2.32
CA ARG A 266 7.04 13.80 -1.75
C ARG A 266 6.47 13.71 -0.34
N PRO A 267 5.97 12.54 0.11
CA PRO A 267 5.67 12.30 1.51
C PRO A 267 6.85 12.65 2.42
N LYS A 268 6.57 13.11 3.64
CA LYS A 268 7.61 13.54 4.59
C LYS A 268 8.63 12.44 4.87
N GLU A 269 8.16 11.19 5.00
CA GLU A 269 9.07 10.06 5.24
C GLU A 269 10.04 9.87 4.06
N GLN A 270 9.57 10.02 2.81
CA GLN A 270 10.44 9.97 1.65
C GLN A 270 11.41 11.16 1.59
N GLN A 271 10.98 12.34 2.01
CA GLN A 271 11.87 13.51 2.08
C GLN A 271 13.00 13.29 3.10
N GLU A 272 12.68 12.75 4.27
CA GLU A 272 13.66 12.45 5.32
C GLU A 272 14.63 11.33 4.88
N MET A 273 14.11 10.27 4.26
CA MET A 273 14.93 9.21 3.68
C MET A 273 15.90 9.74 2.60
N LEU A 274 15.44 10.61 1.69
CA LEU A 274 16.29 11.20 0.66
C LEU A 274 17.36 12.11 1.27
N LYS A 275 17.03 12.89 2.31
CA LYS A 275 18.01 13.71 3.05
C LYS A 275 19.13 12.85 3.66
N GLN A 276 18.78 11.67 4.18
CA GLN A 276 19.77 10.75 4.73
C GLN A 276 20.62 10.09 3.64
N GLN A 277 20.03 9.73 2.51
CA GLN A 277 20.73 9.03 1.41
C GLN A 277 21.59 9.96 0.54
N ARG A 278 21.16 11.20 0.33
CA ARG A 278 21.77 12.18 -0.58
C ARG A 278 21.79 13.59 0.04
N PRO A 279 22.56 13.83 1.11
CA PRO A 279 22.50 15.08 1.87
C PRO A 279 22.86 16.35 1.07
N ASP A 280 23.62 16.24 -0.02
CA ASP A 280 24.12 17.39 -0.77
C ASP A 280 23.17 17.89 -1.88
N ASP A 281 22.19 17.07 -2.29
CA ASP A 281 21.30 17.40 -3.41
C ASP A 281 19.88 16.81 -3.31
N TYR A 282 19.45 16.45 -2.10
CA TYR A 282 18.15 15.83 -1.84
C TYR A 282 16.95 16.65 -2.37
N ASP A 283 17.06 17.97 -2.45
CA ASP A 283 15.99 18.90 -2.81
C ASP A 283 15.98 19.31 -4.29
N LYS A 284 16.89 18.78 -5.10
CA LYS A 284 16.92 19.08 -6.53
C LYS A 284 15.80 18.33 -7.25
N ASP A 285 14.97 19.09 -7.96
CA ASP A 285 13.97 18.54 -8.88
C ASP A 285 14.65 18.19 -10.21
N GLU A 286 14.69 16.91 -10.55
CA GLU A 286 15.21 16.44 -11.84
C GLU A 286 14.04 16.08 -12.79
N PRO A 287 13.98 16.66 -14.00
CA PRO A 287 12.98 16.26 -14.99
C PRO A 287 13.21 14.83 -15.44
N ILE A 288 12.13 14.10 -15.69
CA ILE A 288 12.15 12.69 -16.09
C ILE A 288 11.72 12.57 -17.56
N GLU A 289 12.38 11.68 -18.29
CA GLU A 289 12.09 11.40 -19.70
C GLU A 289 11.26 10.13 -19.86
N PHE A 290 10.16 10.23 -20.61
CA PHE A 290 9.26 9.11 -20.87
C PHE A 290 8.98 8.98 -22.37
N PRO A 291 9.23 7.81 -22.97
CA PRO A 291 8.63 7.45 -24.26
C PRO A 291 7.11 7.32 -24.07
N LEU A 292 6.32 8.04 -24.87
CA LEU A 292 4.87 8.09 -24.69
C LEU A 292 4.20 6.70 -24.83
N ASN A 293 4.80 5.78 -25.58
CA ASN A 293 4.29 4.42 -25.77
C ASN A 293 4.60 3.47 -24.60
N ARG A 294 5.26 3.96 -23.55
CA ARG A 294 5.60 3.20 -22.33
C ARG A 294 4.91 3.73 -21.07
N VAL A 295 4.04 4.73 -21.22
CA VAL A 295 3.23 5.28 -20.13
C VAL A 295 1.76 4.90 -20.32
N ILE A 296 0.93 5.19 -19.31
CA ILE A 296 -0.50 4.89 -19.37
C ILE A 296 -1.20 5.62 -20.53
N PRO A 297 -2.29 5.08 -21.10
CA PRO A 297 -2.97 5.68 -22.25
C PRO A 297 -3.35 7.15 -22.05
N GLY A 298 -3.83 7.52 -20.86
CA GLY A 298 -4.20 8.91 -20.55
C GLY A 298 -3.03 9.89 -20.58
N TRP A 299 -1.81 9.42 -20.28
CA TRP A 299 -0.58 10.22 -20.44
C TRP A 299 -0.17 10.35 -21.91
N THR A 300 -0.22 9.23 -22.65
CA THR A 300 0.07 9.21 -24.10
C THR A 300 -0.78 10.24 -24.83
N GLU A 301 -2.07 10.27 -24.51
CA GLU A 301 -3.03 11.22 -25.06
C GLU A 301 -2.80 12.64 -24.51
N GLY A 302 -2.71 12.79 -23.19
CA GLY A 302 -2.60 14.09 -22.53
C GLY A 302 -1.37 14.90 -22.92
N MET A 303 -0.23 14.25 -23.16
CA MET A 303 1.01 14.93 -23.57
C MET A 303 0.97 15.47 -25.00
N GLN A 304 0.05 14.98 -25.84
CA GLN A 304 -0.18 15.56 -27.15
C GLN A 304 -1.06 16.82 -27.08
N LEU A 305 -1.65 17.13 -25.90
CA LEU A 305 -2.55 18.25 -25.69
C LEU A 305 -1.86 19.57 -25.30
N VAL A 306 -0.58 19.54 -24.91
CA VAL A 306 0.18 20.72 -24.43
C VAL A 306 1.50 20.89 -25.20
N GLY A 307 1.92 22.14 -25.40
CA GLY A 307 3.19 22.50 -26.04
C GLY A 307 4.38 22.52 -25.09
N LYS A 308 5.60 22.55 -25.65
CA LYS A 308 6.85 22.69 -24.90
C LYS A 308 6.80 23.90 -23.96
N GLY A 309 7.23 23.73 -22.71
CA GLY A 309 7.14 24.73 -21.65
C GLY A 309 5.74 24.93 -21.08
N GLY A 310 4.75 24.15 -21.53
CA GLY A 310 3.37 24.24 -21.07
C GLY A 310 3.11 23.41 -19.80
N THR A 311 1.96 23.66 -19.19
CA THR A 311 1.51 23.00 -17.97
C THR A 311 0.06 22.54 -18.14
N ILE A 312 -0.18 21.27 -17.81
CA ILE A 312 -1.46 20.61 -17.97
C ILE A 312 -1.79 19.78 -16.73
N THR A 313 -3.05 19.85 -16.29
CA THR A 313 -3.61 18.90 -15.34
C THR A 313 -4.45 17.88 -16.09
N LEU A 314 -4.24 16.60 -15.81
CA LEU A 314 -4.98 15.47 -16.36
C LEU A 314 -5.76 14.80 -15.23
N TRP A 315 -7.04 14.49 -15.46
CA TRP A 315 -7.81 13.58 -14.62
C TRP A 315 -8.21 12.37 -15.45
N ILE A 316 -7.60 11.24 -15.11
CA ILE A 316 -7.50 10.05 -15.95
C ILE A 316 -8.44 8.98 -15.38
N PRO A 317 -9.49 8.57 -16.12
CA PRO A 317 -10.30 7.39 -15.78
C PRO A 317 -9.44 6.12 -15.65
N ALA A 318 -9.90 5.16 -14.86
CA ALA A 318 -9.11 3.96 -14.58
C ALA A 318 -8.77 3.16 -15.84
N GLU A 319 -9.66 3.17 -16.84
CA GLU A 319 -9.51 2.51 -18.15
C GLU A 319 -8.36 3.10 -18.98
N LEU A 320 -8.00 4.36 -18.72
CA LEU A 320 -6.85 5.05 -19.33
C LEU A 320 -5.63 5.06 -18.40
N ALA A 321 -5.70 4.35 -17.28
CA ALA A 321 -4.67 4.24 -16.25
C ALA A 321 -4.33 2.76 -15.94
N TYR A 322 -4.54 2.30 -14.70
CA TYR A 322 -4.17 0.96 -14.23
C TYR A 322 -5.36 -0.01 -14.10
N GLY A 323 -6.56 0.42 -14.46
CA GLY A 323 -7.77 -0.41 -14.55
C GLY A 323 -8.13 -1.18 -13.29
N ALA A 324 -8.78 -2.33 -13.47
CA ALA A 324 -9.29 -3.17 -12.38
C ALA A 324 -8.21 -3.78 -11.48
N ARG A 325 -6.94 -3.79 -11.91
CA ARG A 325 -5.83 -4.32 -11.10
C ARG A 325 -5.24 -3.28 -10.15
N GLY A 326 -5.30 -2.00 -10.50
CA GLY A 326 -4.53 -0.97 -9.79
C GLY A 326 -3.03 -1.14 -9.99
N ALA A 327 -2.22 -0.45 -9.17
CA ALA A 327 -0.77 -0.51 -9.23
C ALA A 327 -0.08 -0.20 -7.89
N GLY A 328 0.91 -1.01 -7.55
CA GLY A 328 1.70 -0.84 -6.34
C GLY A 328 0.85 -0.86 -5.07
N ARG A 329 1.30 -0.13 -4.04
CA ARG A 329 0.60 0.00 -2.76
C ARG A 329 -0.49 1.08 -2.78
N ASP A 330 -0.31 2.10 -3.61
CA ASP A 330 -1.05 3.35 -3.47
C ASP A 330 -2.22 3.50 -4.46
N ILE A 331 -2.20 2.80 -5.60
CA ILE A 331 -3.24 2.89 -6.62
C ILE A 331 -4.13 1.65 -6.53
N GLY A 332 -5.34 1.85 -6.04
CA GLY A 332 -6.35 0.82 -5.91
C GLY A 332 -6.97 0.39 -7.25
N PRO A 333 -7.77 -0.69 -7.22
CA PRO A 333 -8.51 -1.16 -8.39
C PRO A 333 -9.54 -0.12 -8.83
N ASN A 334 -9.69 0.08 -10.14
CA ASN A 334 -10.63 1.03 -10.76
C ASN A 334 -10.50 2.47 -10.22
N GLU A 335 -9.28 2.87 -9.85
CA GLU A 335 -9.03 4.20 -9.32
C GLU A 335 -8.66 5.20 -10.41
N ALA A 336 -9.43 6.29 -10.50
CA ALA A 336 -9.07 7.43 -11.33
C ALA A 336 -7.96 8.26 -10.68
N LEU A 337 -7.12 8.85 -11.52
CA LEU A 337 -5.90 9.54 -11.10
C LEU A 337 -5.91 11.00 -11.53
N GLU A 338 -5.23 11.85 -10.77
CA GLU A 338 -4.87 13.21 -11.15
C GLU A 338 -3.38 13.27 -11.44
N PHE A 339 -3.00 13.95 -12.52
CA PHE A 339 -1.62 14.32 -12.79
C PHE A 339 -1.52 15.81 -13.06
N GLU A 340 -0.60 16.46 -12.38
CA GLU A 340 -0.12 17.79 -12.75
C GLU A 340 1.20 17.62 -13.46
N VAL A 341 1.31 18.11 -14.70
CA VAL A 341 2.47 17.89 -15.56
C VAL A 341 2.95 19.20 -16.15
N GLU A 342 4.25 19.41 -16.09
CA GLU A 342 4.98 20.49 -16.72
C GLU A 342 5.86 19.89 -17.83
N LEU A 343 5.56 20.23 -19.08
CA LEU A 343 6.27 19.69 -20.24
C LEU A 343 7.52 20.54 -20.51
N ILE A 344 8.69 19.99 -20.25
CA ILE A 344 9.97 20.67 -20.41
C ILE A 344 10.45 20.60 -21.86
N ASP A 345 10.37 19.42 -22.47
CA ASP A 345 10.79 19.22 -23.86
C ASP A 345 10.08 18.04 -24.54
N VAL A 346 10.13 18.02 -25.87
CA VAL A 346 9.65 16.93 -26.72
C VAL A 346 10.76 16.55 -27.68
N THR A 347 11.16 15.30 -27.66
CA THR A 347 12.09 14.71 -28.64
C THR A 347 11.31 13.81 -29.60
N PRO A 348 11.15 14.23 -30.87
CA PRO A 348 10.45 13.43 -31.86
C PRO A 348 11.12 12.07 -32.07
N TYR A 349 10.31 11.02 -32.23
CA TYR A 349 10.82 9.73 -32.65
C TYR A 349 11.38 9.79 -34.07
N VAL A 350 12.61 9.31 -34.24
CA VAL A 350 13.21 9.08 -35.55
C VAL A 350 13.29 7.58 -35.74
N GLU A 351 12.64 7.07 -36.79
CA GLU A 351 12.71 5.66 -37.14
C GLU A 351 14.17 5.32 -37.48
N PRO A 352 14.79 4.37 -36.76
CA PRO A 352 16.16 3.99 -37.05
C PRO A 352 16.21 3.42 -38.47
N ALA A 353 17.21 3.85 -39.24
CA ALA A 353 17.40 3.34 -40.59
C ALA A 353 17.43 1.79 -40.55
N PRO A 354 16.77 1.10 -41.50
CA PRO A 354 16.82 -0.35 -41.55
C PRO A 354 18.28 -0.79 -41.54
N ALA A 355 18.63 -1.71 -40.65
CA ALA A 355 19.97 -2.24 -40.57
C ALA A 355 20.38 -2.75 -41.96
N ASP A 356 21.41 -2.14 -42.53
CA ASP A 356 21.91 -2.49 -43.85
C ASP A 356 22.44 -3.93 -43.78
N SER A 357 21.62 -4.88 -44.22
CA SER A 357 21.90 -6.33 -44.20
C SER A 357 23.02 -6.74 -45.20
N THR A 358 23.80 -5.78 -45.71
CA THR A 358 24.86 -6.01 -46.69
C THR A 358 26.27 -5.83 -46.15
N ALA A 359 26.45 -5.54 -44.86
CA ALA A 359 27.77 -5.61 -44.23
C ALA A 359 28.20 -7.08 -44.08
N ALA A 360 28.92 -7.59 -45.08
CA ALA A 360 29.57 -8.89 -45.05
C ALA A 360 30.42 -9.01 -43.77
N ALA A 361 30.17 -10.09 -43.01
CA ALA A 361 30.96 -10.43 -41.84
C ALA A 361 32.46 -10.48 -42.21
N PRO A 362 33.36 -9.91 -41.40
CA PRO A 362 34.78 -10.03 -41.66
C PRO A 362 35.18 -11.51 -41.59
N ALA A 363 35.88 -11.96 -42.63
CA ALA A 363 36.38 -13.33 -42.72
C ALA A 363 37.29 -13.61 -41.52
N VAL A 364 36.94 -14.63 -40.74
CA VAL A 364 37.75 -15.12 -39.62
C VAL A 364 38.97 -15.83 -40.21
N GLU A 365 40.17 -15.28 -40.02
CA GLU A 365 41.42 -15.98 -40.36
C GLU A 365 41.59 -17.21 -39.45
N PRO A 366 42.01 -18.36 -40.01
CA PRO A 366 42.25 -19.56 -39.21
C PRO A 366 43.55 -19.39 -38.41
N ALA A 367 43.45 -19.56 -37.09
CA ALA A 367 44.58 -19.55 -36.19
C ALA A 367 45.56 -20.70 -36.52
N LYS A 368 46.85 -20.38 -36.59
CA LYS A 368 47.97 -21.32 -36.76
C LYS A 368 48.40 -21.93 -35.43
#